data_AF-A0A1J4ZWF7-F1
#
_entry.id   AF-A0A1J4ZWF7-F1
#
_cell.length_a   1.000
_cell.length_b   1.000
_cell.length_c   1.000
_cell.angle_alpha   90.00
_cell.angle_beta   90.00
_cell.angle_gamma   90.00
#
_symmetry.space_group_name_H-M   'P 1'
#
loop_
_entity.id
_entity.type
_entity.pdbx_description
1 polymer ?
#
loop_
_entity_poly.entity_id
_entity_poly.type
_entity_poly.pdbx_seq_one_letter_code
_entity_poly.pdbx_strand_id
1 'polypeptide(L)'
;MQAIINILQAGVASGTVLLFATVGELFAERSGVLNLGVEGMMLIGAMSGYSVALATGNPWLGVLVAMLAAGLLSQIHAFIAITLQADQVVSGLALTFLGAGISLVLGEGLSKAGTVSLLPSASIPLLSQIPFLGPIFFKEQSYLVYIGYLFVPMAWYYINRTRPGMHLRAVGEYPAAADALGINVYRLRYLYVFIGGVLAGLAGATISLAVSPGWFSEMTTGGQGWIAVGLVIFAQWDPFRAAVGSYAFGALRRLILDIQGPTMLLGMRNPFYYNPYWGFFLQMLPYAFTIIVLVIGSREAVRKRLGAPAALGNPYIRGERGL
;
A
#
# COMPACT_ATOMS: atom_id res chain seq x y z
N MET A 1 -13.14 -22.10 -15.22
CA MET A 1 -13.16 -22.03 -13.74
C MET A 1 -11.77 -21.89 -13.15
N GLN A 2 -10.81 -22.79 -13.46
CA GLN A 2 -9.45 -22.73 -12.90
C GLN A 2 -8.72 -21.40 -13.19
N ALA A 3 -8.86 -20.85 -14.39
CA ALA A 3 -8.26 -19.56 -14.73
C ALA A 3 -8.76 -18.43 -13.81
N ILE A 4 -10.05 -18.38 -13.50
CA ILE A 4 -10.65 -17.38 -12.61
C ILE A 4 -10.10 -17.54 -11.19
N ILE A 5 -10.00 -18.79 -10.71
CA ILE A 5 -9.43 -19.09 -9.39
C ILE A 5 -7.99 -18.58 -9.31
N ASN A 6 -7.15 -18.87 -10.32
CA ASN A 6 -5.75 -18.43 -10.34
C ASN A 6 -5.64 -16.89 -10.37
N ILE A 7 -6.47 -16.22 -11.17
CA ILE A 7 -6.51 -14.75 -11.24
C ILE A 7 -6.88 -14.16 -9.88
N LEU A 8 -7.90 -14.70 -9.22
CA LEU A 8 -8.33 -14.21 -7.91
C LEU A 8 -7.32 -14.53 -6.81
N GLN A 9 -6.71 -15.72 -6.83
CA GLN A 9 -5.68 -16.13 -5.87
C GLN A 9 -4.45 -15.22 -5.94
N ALA A 10 -3.92 -14.99 -7.15
CA ALA A 10 -2.80 -14.07 -7.35
C ALA A 10 -3.23 -12.59 -7.20
N GLY A 11 -4.50 -12.29 -7.46
CA GLY A 11 -5.12 -11.00 -7.19
C GLY A 11 -5.14 -10.64 -5.72
N VAL A 12 -5.41 -11.62 -4.84
CA VAL A 12 -5.32 -11.47 -3.39
C VAL A 12 -3.87 -11.19 -2.95
N ALA A 13 -2.90 -11.92 -3.49
CA ALA A 13 -1.49 -11.69 -3.18
C ALA A 13 -1.03 -10.29 -3.62
N SER A 14 -1.33 -9.89 -4.86
CA SER A 14 -1.04 -8.55 -5.38
C SER A 14 -1.80 -7.45 -4.63
N GLY A 15 -3.04 -7.71 -4.25
CA GLY A 15 -3.87 -6.78 -3.49
C GLY A 15 -3.37 -6.57 -2.06
N THR A 16 -2.70 -7.56 -1.46
CA THR A 16 -2.08 -7.42 -0.13
C THR A 16 -0.96 -6.37 -0.13
N VAL A 17 -0.20 -6.25 -1.22
CA VAL A 17 0.81 -5.18 -1.37
C VAL A 17 0.15 -3.80 -1.28
N LEU A 18 -0.90 -3.59 -2.08
CA LEU A 18 -1.66 -2.35 -2.05
C LEU A 18 -2.33 -2.12 -0.70
N LEU A 19 -2.81 -3.17 -0.05
CA LEU A 19 -3.45 -3.08 1.26
C LEU A 19 -2.51 -2.49 2.31
N PHE A 20 -1.27 -3.01 2.42
CA PHE A 20 -0.33 -2.50 3.41
C PHE A 20 0.02 -1.04 3.16
N ALA A 21 0.32 -0.67 1.91
CA ALA A 21 0.61 0.71 1.55
C ALA A 21 -0.59 1.65 1.84
N THR A 22 -1.80 1.27 1.40
CA THR A 22 -3.01 2.07 1.59
C THR A 22 -3.38 2.22 3.07
N VAL A 23 -3.31 1.16 3.87
CA VAL A 23 -3.61 1.25 5.31
C VAL A 23 -2.53 2.07 6.04
N GLY A 24 -1.26 1.97 5.60
CA GLY A 24 -0.18 2.82 6.11
C GLY A 24 -0.45 4.29 5.87
N GLU A 25 -0.76 4.66 4.63
CA GLU A 25 -1.12 6.03 4.28
C GLU A 25 -2.39 6.49 4.99
N LEU A 26 -3.38 5.61 5.17
CA LEU A 26 -4.57 5.91 5.96
C LEU A 26 -4.22 6.35 7.39
N PHE A 27 -3.25 5.71 8.05
CA PHE A 27 -2.79 6.15 9.39
C PHE A 27 -2.13 7.53 9.36
N ALA A 28 -1.20 7.76 8.42
CA ALA A 28 -0.53 9.05 8.27
C ALA A 28 -1.54 10.17 7.99
N GLU A 29 -2.41 9.97 7.01
CA GLU A 29 -3.41 10.95 6.61
C GLU A 29 -4.46 11.17 7.69
N ARG A 30 -4.92 10.13 8.40
CA ARG A 30 -5.83 10.28 9.55
C ARG A 30 -5.24 11.15 10.67
N SER A 31 -3.92 11.33 10.74
CA SER A 31 -3.26 12.25 11.67
C SER A 31 -3.14 13.70 11.14
N GLY A 32 -3.58 13.94 9.90
CA GLY A 32 -3.49 15.23 9.23
C GLY A 32 -2.20 15.46 8.43
N VAL A 33 -1.44 14.39 8.14
CA VAL A 33 -0.21 14.47 7.33
C VAL A 33 -0.36 13.64 6.07
N LEU A 34 -0.41 14.31 4.93
CA LEU A 34 -0.47 13.74 3.59
C LEU A 34 0.92 13.36 3.12
N ASN A 35 1.10 12.12 2.67
CA ASN A 35 2.41 11.59 2.29
C ASN A 35 2.43 10.99 0.87
N LEU A 36 2.76 11.82 -0.11
CA LEU A 36 3.03 11.35 -1.49
C LEU A 36 4.39 10.68 -1.66
N GLY A 37 5.13 10.44 -0.57
CA GLY A 37 6.43 9.77 -0.53
C GLY A 37 6.34 8.24 -0.53
N VAL A 38 5.13 7.67 -0.46
CA VAL A 38 4.90 6.23 -0.30
C VAL A 38 5.54 5.37 -1.40
N GLU A 39 5.58 5.84 -2.64
CA GLU A 39 6.24 5.11 -3.75
C GLU A 39 7.74 4.94 -3.48
N GLY A 40 8.43 6.02 -3.08
CA GLY A 40 9.84 5.96 -2.70
C GLY A 40 10.09 5.09 -1.47
N MET A 41 9.20 5.13 -0.47
CA MET A 41 9.27 4.27 0.71
C MET A 41 9.11 2.79 0.36
N MET A 42 8.18 2.46 -0.53
CA MET A 42 8.00 1.09 -1.03
C MET A 42 9.23 0.60 -1.81
N LEU A 43 9.84 1.45 -2.64
CA LEU A 43 11.07 1.11 -3.35
C LEU A 43 12.23 0.84 -2.38
N ILE A 44 12.40 1.68 -1.36
CA ILE A 44 13.41 1.46 -0.31
C ILE A 44 13.14 0.18 0.47
N GLY A 45 11.88 -0.10 0.81
CA GLY A 45 11.49 -1.36 1.45
C GLY A 45 11.79 -2.58 0.58
N ALA A 46 11.43 -2.54 -0.70
CA ALA A 46 11.67 -3.63 -1.64
C ALA A 46 13.17 -3.90 -1.82
N MET A 47 13.96 -2.85 -2.03
CA MET A 47 15.42 -2.93 -2.19
C MET A 47 16.10 -3.45 -0.93
N SER A 48 15.87 -2.81 0.22
CA SER A 48 16.54 -3.17 1.47
C SER A 48 16.11 -4.57 1.96
N GLY A 49 14.83 -4.91 1.82
CA GLY A 49 14.33 -6.24 2.16
C GLY A 49 14.95 -7.34 1.31
N TYR A 50 15.03 -7.13 -0.01
CA TYR A 50 15.67 -8.07 -0.93
C TYR A 50 17.17 -8.20 -0.65
N SER A 51 17.88 -7.08 -0.49
CA SER A 51 19.31 -7.04 -0.21
C SER A 51 19.68 -7.80 1.07
N VAL A 52 18.92 -7.59 2.15
CA VAL A 52 19.16 -8.27 3.43
C VAL A 52 18.81 -9.76 3.36
N ALA A 53 17.69 -10.11 2.73
CA ALA A 53 17.31 -11.51 2.57
C ALA A 53 18.34 -12.28 1.74
N LEU A 54 18.91 -11.63 0.72
CA LEU A 54 19.99 -12.18 -0.10
C LEU A 54 21.28 -12.37 0.70
N ALA A 55 21.70 -11.35 1.46
CA ALA A 55 22.94 -11.41 2.23
C ALA A 55 22.88 -12.41 3.40
N THR A 56 21.71 -12.57 4.01
CA THR A 56 21.55 -13.36 5.25
C THR A 56 20.87 -14.70 5.05
N GLY A 57 20.21 -14.91 3.90
CA GLY A 57 19.32 -16.05 3.68
C GLY A 57 18.02 -16.01 4.51
N ASN A 58 17.75 -14.91 5.24
CA ASN A 58 16.58 -14.78 6.12
C ASN A 58 15.57 -13.73 5.60
N PRO A 59 14.44 -14.15 5.00
CA PRO A 59 13.46 -13.24 4.45
C PRO A 59 12.74 -12.41 5.53
N TRP A 60 12.55 -12.94 6.74
CA TRP A 60 11.88 -12.22 7.83
C TRP A 60 12.72 -11.06 8.36
N LEU A 61 14.05 -11.26 8.41
CA LEU A 61 14.97 -10.17 8.71
C LEU A 61 14.93 -9.11 7.61
N GLY A 62 14.83 -9.54 6.33
CA GLY A 62 14.59 -8.63 5.20
C GLY A 62 13.33 -7.79 5.38
N VAL A 63 12.19 -8.41 5.75
CA VAL A 63 10.94 -7.69 6.04
C VAL A 63 11.12 -6.68 7.16
N LEU A 64 11.78 -7.05 8.26
CA LEU A 64 12.00 -6.14 9.39
C LEU A 64 12.87 -4.94 8.98
N VAL A 65 13.95 -5.16 8.25
CA VAL A 65 14.82 -4.07 7.78
C VAL A 65 14.07 -3.17 6.79
N ALA A 66 13.28 -3.74 5.89
CA ALA A 66 12.46 -2.97 4.95
C ALA A 66 11.48 -2.03 5.66
N MET A 67 10.78 -2.55 6.67
CA MET A 67 9.88 -1.78 7.53
C MET A 67 10.60 -0.62 8.22
N LEU A 68 11.75 -0.88 8.84
CA LEU A 68 12.51 0.14 9.56
C LEU A 68 13.14 1.17 8.62
N ALA A 69 13.70 0.75 7.49
CA ALA A 69 14.33 1.66 6.53
C ALA A 69 13.31 2.65 5.95
N ALA A 70 12.14 2.16 5.52
CA ALA A 70 11.07 3.01 5.01
C ALA A 70 10.44 3.88 6.13
N GLY A 71 10.27 3.33 7.33
CA GLY A 71 9.85 4.08 8.51
C GLY A 71 10.79 5.25 8.83
N LEU A 72 12.10 5.01 8.85
CA LEU A 72 13.11 6.07 9.09
C LEU A 72 13.11 7.11 7.96
N LEU A 73 12.98 6.68 6.70
CA LEU A 73 12.86 7.59 5.56
C LEU A 73 11.64 8.53 5.71
N SER A 74 10.51 8.00 6.19
CA SER A 74 9.30 8.81 6.42
C SER A 74 9.50 9.92 7.45
N GLN A 75 10.46 9.78 8.36
CA GLN A 75 10.74 10.83 9.36
C GLN A 75 11.37 12.07 8.75
N ILE A 76 12.02 11.95 7.58
CA ILE A 76 12.49 13.11 6.81
C ILE A 76 11.29 13.96 6.38
N HIS A 77 10.26 13.31 5.82
CA HIS A 77 9.02 13.98 5.45
C HIS A 77 8.28 14.52 6.67
N ALA A 78 8.16 13.73 7.74
CA ALA A 78 7.55 14.18 9.00
C ALA A 78 8.26 15.44 9.55
N PHE A 79 9.59 15.51 9.48
CA PHE A 79 10.35 16.66 9.92
C PHE A 79 10.05 17.92 9.08
N ILE A 80 10.07 17.78 7.77
CA ILE A 80 9.82 18.89 6.85
C ILE A 80 8.35 19.37 6.96
N ALA A 81 7.39 18.45 6.98
CA ALA A 81 5.97 18.76 7.00
C ALA A 81 5.47 19.25 8.37
N ILE A 82 5.94 18.66 9.47
CA ILE A 82 5.41 18.92 10.81
C ILE A 82 6.23 19.99 11.53
N THR A 83 7.57 19.88 11.52
CA THR A 83 8.44 20.81 12.26
C THR A 83 8.78 22.05 11.44
N LEU A 84 9.12 21.89 10.16
CA LEU A 84 9.39 23.03 9.27
C LEU A 84 8.13 23.62 8.65
N GLN A 85 6.97 22.99 8.85
CA GLN A 85 5.66 23.48 8.39
C GLN A 85 5.60 23.70 6.87
N ALA A 86 6.43 22.97 6.12
CA ALA A 86 6.46 23.07 4.68
C ALA A 86 5.26 22.35 4.06
N ASP A 87 5.02 22.66 2.77
CA ASP A 87 3.99 22.00 1.98
C ASP A 87 4.21 20.48 1.93
N GLN A 88 3.18 19.73 2.33
CA GLN A 88 3.24 18.28 2.48
C GLN A 88 3.28 17.57 1.13
N VAL A 89 2.64 18.15 0.09
CA VAL A 89 2.66 17.63 -1.28
C VAL A 89 4.07 17.73 -1.83
N VAL A 90 4.70 18.91 -1.75
CA VAL A 90 6.07 19.13 -2.22
C VAL A 90 7.06 18.21 -1.49
N SER A 91 6.95 18.14 -0.16
CA SER A 91 7.81 17.27 0.65
C SER A 91 7.63 15.80 0.31
N GLY A 92 6.39 15.32 0.15
CA GLY A 92 6.09 13.94 -0.22
C GLY A 92 6.60 13.58 -1.61
N LEU A 93 6.38 14.45 -2.60
CA LEU A 93 6.89 14.26 -3.96
C LEU A 93 8.42 14.18 -3.97
N ALA A 94 9.10 15.09 -3.26
CA ALA A 94 10.55 15.07 -3.10
C ALA A 94 11.03 13.76 -2.44
N LEU A 95 10.31 13.26 -1.44
CA LEU A 95 10.65 12.01 -0.79
C LEU A 95 10.51 10.79 -1.72
N THR A 96 9.54 10.80 -2.63
CA THR A 96 9.42 9.77 -3.67
C THR A 96 10.65 9.73 -4.57
N PHE A 97 11.10 10.88 -5.08
CA PHE A 97 12.32 10.94 -5.89
C PHE A 97 13.57 10.54 -5.10
N LEU A 98 13.67 10.96 -3.83
CA LEU A 98 14.77 10.59 -2.96
C LEU A 98 14.82 9.08 -2.73
N GLY A 99 13.68 8.47 -2.39
CA GLY A 99 13.56 7.02 -2.19
C GLY A 99 13.87 6.24 -3.46
N ALA A 100 13.36 6.68 -4.60
CA ALA A 100 13.68 6.09 -5.90
C ALA A 100 15.19 6.13 -6.18
N GLY A 101 15.84 7.30 -6.07
CA GLY A 101 17.27 7.47 -6.32
C GLY A 101 18.15 6.64 -5.37
N ILE A 102 17.89 6.68 -4.06
CA ILE A 102 18.64 5.89 -3.07
C ILE A 102 18.46 4.39 -3.34
N SER A 103 17.23 3.94 -3.61
CA SER A 103 16.95 2.53 -3.91
C SER A 103 17.64 2.05 -5.19
N LEU A 104 17.75 2.90 -6.20
CA LEU A 104 18.41 2.58 -7.45
C LEU A 104 19.93 2.40 -7.24
N VAL A 105 20.57 3.33 -6.54
CA VAL A 105 22.02 3.30 -6.28
C VAL A 105 22.38 2.12 -5.38
N LEU A 106 21.68 1.96 -4.25
CA LEU A 106 21.96 0.87 -3.32
C LEU A 106 21.51 -0.50 -3.84
N GLY A 107 20.56 -0.52 -4.79
CA GLY A 107 20.06 -1.71 -5.44
C GLY A 107 20.88 -2.14 -6.66
N GLU A 108 21.98 -1.44 -6.98
CA GLU A 108 22.83 -1.80 -8.11
C GLU A 108 23.35 -3.25 -7.96
N GLY A 109 23.24 -4.02 -9.05
CA GLY A 109 23.68 -5.42 -9.07
C GLY A 109 22.74 -6.43 -8.40
N LEU A 110 21.79 -6.00 -7.55
CA LEU A 110 20.86 -6.92 -6.88
C LEU A 110 19.98 -7.71 -7.87
N SER A 111 19.63 -7.12 -9.02
CA SER A 111 18.85 -7.78 -10.06
C SER A 111 19.54 -8.99 -10.69
N LYS A 112 20.88 -9.07 -10.57
CA LYS A 112 21.70 -10.17 -11.09
C LYS A 112 22.09 -11.18 -10.00
N ALA A 113 21.75 -10.93 -8.75
CA ALA A 113 22.38 -11.57 -7.60
C ALA A 113 21.87 -12.99 -7.26
N GLY A 114 21.11 -13.62 -8.16
CA GLY A 114 20.71 -15.03 -8.02
C GLY A 114 19.50 -15.26 -7.09
N THR A 115 19.33 -16.51 -6.67
CA THR A 115 18.17 -16.96 -5.88
C THR A 115 18.24 -16.51 -4.43
N VAL A 116 17.19 -15.84 -3.95
CA VAL A 116 17.04 -15.44 -2.54
C VAL A 116 16.08 -16.38 -1.80
N SER A 117 16.28 -16.52 -0.49
CA SER A 117 15.28 -17.16 0.37
C SER A 117 13.99 -16.35 0.37
N LEU A 118 12.89 -16.96 -0.07
CA LEU A 118 11.57 -16.32 -0.15
C LEU A 118 10.78 -16.49 1.14
N LEU A 119 9.82 -15.60 1.34
CA LEU A 119 8.84 -15.77 2.40
C LEU A 119 8.08 -17.08 2.16
N PRO A 120 7.91 -17.91 3.20
CA PRO A 120 7.19 -19.16 3.04
C PRO A 120 5.74 -18.90 2.65
N SER A 121 5.12 -19.91 2.05
CA SER A 121 3.69 -19.94 1.77
C SER A 121 3.07 -21.10 2.51
N ALA A 122 1.84 -20.94 2.96
CA ALA A 122 1.13 -21.97 3.72
C ALA A 122 -0.30 -22.14 3.19
N SER A 123 -0.83 -23.34 3.33
CA SER A 123 -2.26 -23.61 3.12
C SER A 123 -2.93 -23.84 4.46
N ILE A 124 -4.06 -23.18 4.71
CA ILE A 124 -4.80 -23.40 5.96
C ILE A 124 -5.58 -24.72 5.83
N PRO A 125 -5.32 -25.73 6.68
CA PRO A 125 -6.06 -26.99 6.64
C PRO A 125 -7.57 -26.75 6.78
N LEU A 126 -8.40 -27.60 6.16
CA LEU A 126 -9.86 -27.49 6.09
C LEU A 126 -10.38 -26.32 5.25
N LEU A 127 -9.93 -25.08 5.51
CA LEU A 127 -10.35 -23.87 4.79
C LEU A 127 -9.91 -23.88 3.32
N SER A 128 -8.73 -24.42 3.03
CA SER A 128 -8.21 -24.62 1.66
C SER A 128 -9.01 -25.63 0.83
N GLN A 129 -9.82 -26.49 1.47
CA GLN A 129 -10.61 -27.52 0.80
C GLN A 129 -11.99 -27.01 0.36
N ILE A 130 -12.40 -25.82 0.80
CA ILE A 130 -13.69 -25.23 0.42
C ILE A 130 -13.68 -24.98 -1.09
N PRO A 131 -14.63 -25.52 -1.87
CA PRO A 131 -14.70 -25.30 -3.31
C PRO A 131 -14.74 -23.81 -3.64
N PHE A 132 -13.99 -23.41 -4.67
CA PHE A 132 -13.85 -22.02 -5.13
C PHE A 132 -13.13 -21.08 -4.14
N LEU A 133 -13.62 -20.92 -2.90
CA LEU A 133 -13.06 -19.98 -1.92
C LEU A 133 -11.72 -20.44 -1.33
N GLY A 134 -11.58 -21.74 -1.03
CA GLY A 134 -10.36 -22.32 -0.47
C GLY A 134 -9.12 -22.05 -1.33
N PRO A 135 -9.16 -22.40 -2.63
CA PRO A 135 -8.09 -22.10 -3.57
C PRO A 135 -7.75 -20.61 -3.70
N ILE A 136 -8.73 -19.72 -3.58
CA ILE A 136 -8.52 -18.27 -3.74
C ILE A 136 -7.82 -17.68 -2.51
N PHE A 137 -8.33 -17.96 -1.30
CA PHE A 137 -7.92 -17.24 -0.10
C PHE A 137 -6.96 -18.00 0.82
N PHE A 138 -6.93 -19.33 0.74
CA PHE A 138 -6.34 -20.18 1.79
C PHE A 138 -5.38 -21.26 1.27
N LYS A 139 -5.19 -21.36 -0.06
CA LYS A 139 -4.26 -22.31 -0.66
C LYS A 139 -2.99 -21.60 -1.10
N GLU A 140 -1.85 -22.07 -0.62
CA GLU A 140 -0.50 -21.63 -1.01
C GLU A 140 -0.31 -20.10 -0.98
N GLN A 141 -0.97 -19.43 -0.04
CA GLN A 141 -0.81 -17.99 0.15
C GLN A 141 0.41 -17.70 1.04
N SER A 142 1.10 -16.60 0.76
CA SER A 142 2.21 -16.12 1.59
C SER A 142 1.72 -15.77 2.99
N TYR A 143 2.56 -15.94 4.01
CA TYR A 143 2.23 -15.50 5.38
C TYR A 143 1.87 -14.02 5.46
N LEU A 144 2.43 -13.17 4.59
CA LEU A 144 2.07 -11.74 4.54
C LEU A 144 0.62 -11.51 4.11
N VAL A 145 0.06 -12.37 3.26
CA VAL A 145 -1.37 -12.32 2.88
C VAL A 145 -2.25 -12.59 4.09
N TYR A 146 -1.91 -13.62 4.87
CA TYR A 146 -2.64 -13.92 6.10
C TYR A 146 -2.51 -12.81 7.15
N ILE A 147 -1.31 -12.21 7.28
CA ILE A 147 -1.13 -11.02 8.11
C ILE A 147 -2.04 -9.89 7.61
N GLY A 148 -2.14 -9.66 6.30
CA GLY A 148 -3.04 -8.69 5.70
C GLY A 148 -4.51 -8.91 6.11
N TYR A 149 -5.00 -10.14 6.09
CA TYR A 149 -6.38 -10.47 6.49
C TYR A 149 -6.69 -10.08 7.94
N LEU A 150 -5.76 -10.34 8.87
CA LEU A 150 -5.92 -9.93 10.26
C LEU A 150 -5.70 -8.43 10.43
N PHE A 151 -4.83 -7.82 9.61
CA PHE A 151 -4.45 -6.43 9.74
C PHE A 151 -5.62 -5.47 9.50
N VAL A 152 -6.52 -5.79 8.55
CA VAL A 152 -7.71 -4.98 8.25
C VAL A 152 -8.63 -4.79 9.46
N PRO A 153 -9.19 -5.85 10.09
CA PRO A 153 -10.04 -5.69 11.26
C PRO A 153 -9.28 -5.10 12.45
N MET A 154 -7.98 -5.39 12.61
CA MET A 154 -7.16 -4.79 13.66
C MET A 154 -7.00 -3.28 13.47
N ALA A 155 -6.69 -2.81 12.26
CA ALA A 155 -6.58 -1.39 11.94
C ALA A 155 -7.93 -0.68 12.13
N TRP A 156 -9.02 -1.28 11.65
CA TRP A 156 -10.36 -0.74 11.86
C TRP A 156 -10.72 -0.63 13.35
N TYR A 157 -10.48 -1.68 14.12
CA TYR A 157 -10.74 -1.70 15.55
C TYR A 157 -9.88 -0.64 16.27
N TYR A 158 -8.58 -0.56 15.94
CA TYR A 158 -7.68 0.43 16.50
C TYR A 158 -8.21 1.86 16.28
N ILE A 159 -8.49 2.22 15.02
CA ILE A 159 -8.90 3.59 14.66
C ILE A 159 -10.26 3.96 15.25
N ASN A 160 -11.21 3.01 15.25
CA ASN A 160 -12.60 3.32 15.57
C ASN A 160 -13.00 3.02 17.02
N ARG A 161 -12.31 2.09 17.70
CA ARG A 161 -12.73 1.55 19.00
C ARG A 161 -11.72 1.74 20.14
N THR A 162 -10.51 2.26 19.88
CA THR A 162 -9.50 2.45 20.93
C THR A 162 -9.26 3.93 21.28
N ARG A 163 -8.73 4.20 22.48
CA ARG A 163 -8.34 5.56 22.90
C ARG A 163 -7.27 6.18 22.00
N PRO A 164 -6.16 5.49 21.66
CA PRO A 164 -5.19 6.02 20.69
C PRO A 164 -5.80 6.33 19.32
N GLY A 165 -6.74 5.51 18.84
CA GLY A 165 -7.48 5.77 17.61
C GLY A 165 -8.40 7.00 17.67
N MET A 166 -8.99 7.28 18.84
CA MET A 166 -9.70 8.55 19.05
C MET A 166 -8.75 9.75 19.02
N HIS A 167 -7.56 9.64 19.61
CA HIS A 167 -6.55 10.70 19.56
C HIS A 167 -6.03 10.93 18.13
N LEU A 168 -5.79 9.86 17.37
CA LEU A 168 -5.45 9.93 15.96
C LEU A 168 -6.47 10.77 15.19
N ARG A 169 -7.75 10.42 15.28
CA ARG A 169 -8.83 11.14 14.60
C ARG A 169 -8.95 12.57 15.09
N ALA A 170 -8.86 12.82 16.40
CA ALA A 170 -8.92 14.18 16.94
C ALA A 170 -7.78 15.08 16.42
N VAL A 171 -6.56 14.54 16.32
CA VAL A 171 -5.38 15.25 15.78
C VAL A 171 -5.52 15.54 14.29
N GLY A 172 -6.17 14.66 13.51
CA GLY A 172 -6.44 14.91 12.10
C GLY A 172 -7.64 15.83 11.83
N GLU A 173 -8.66 15.80 12.69
CA GLU A 173 -9.87 16.62 12.51
C GLU A 173 -9.70 18.03 13.08
N TYR A 174 -9.32 18.17 14.36
CA TYR A 174 -9.16 19.47 14.99
C TYR A 174 -7.97 19.50 15.97
N PRO A 175 -6.74 19.68 15.44
CA PRO A 175 -5.50 19.58 16.22
C PRO A 175 -5.44 20.57 17.39
N ALA A 176 -5.97 21.79 17.21
CA ALA A 176 -5.96 22.82 18.26
C ALA A 176 -6.77 22.40 19.50
N ALA A 177 -7.95 21.78 19.32
CA ALA A 177 -8.71 21.23 20.45
C ALA A 177 -8.04 20.01 21.08
N ALA A 178 -7.38 19.17 20.27
CA ALA A 178 -6.61 18.05 20.80
C ALA A 178 -5.47 18.53 21.72
N ASP A 179 -4.72 19.56 21.31
CA ASP A 179 -3.63 20.15 22.11
C ASP A 179 -4.15 20.81 23.39
N ALA A 180 -5.30 21.52 23.33
CA ALA A 180 -5.96 22.09 24.51
C ALA A 180 -6.41 21.03 25.54
N LEU A 181 -6.68 19.80 25.10
CA LEU A 181 -6.96 18.64 25.96
C LEU A 181 -5.69 17.90 26.42
N GLY A 182 -4.50 18.44 26.14
CA GLY A 182 -3.20 17.91 26.57
C GLY A 182 -2.62 16.82 25.66
N ILE A 183 -3.20 16.58 24.47
CA ILE A 183 -2.68 15.62 23.50
C ILE A 183 -1.52 16.25 22.73
N ASN A 184 -0.35 15.62 22.75
CA ASN A 184 0.80 16.11 21.99
C ASN A 184 0.62 15.82 20.48
N VAL A 185 0.07 16.79 19.76
CA VAL A 185 -0.21 16.73 18.32
C VAL A 185 1.03 16.37 17.50
N TYR A 186 2.17 17.04 17.76
CA TYR A 186 3.43 16.82 17.06
C TYR A 186 3.88 15.36 17.16
N ARG A 187 3.97 14.83 18.39
CA ARG A 187 4.41 13.44 18.62
C ARG A 187 3.50 12.43 17.93
N LEU A 188 2.19 12.64 17.96
CA LEU A 188 1.25 11.74 17.30
C LEU A 188 1.39 11.79 15.78
N ARG A 189 1.49 12.98 15.17
CA ARG A 189 1.72 13.10 13.73
C ARG A 189 3.02 12.41 13.29
N TYR A 190 4.12 12.61 14.01
CA TYR A 190 5.38 11.91 13.75
C TYR A 190 5.26 10.39 13.84
N LEU A 191 4.57 9.89 14.87
CA LEU A 191 4.34 8.46 15.07
C LEU A 191 3.53 7.84 13.94
N TYR A 192 2.44 8.49 13.50
CA TYR A 192 1.59 7.93 12.46
C TYR A 192 2.20 8.05 11.06
N VAL A 193 3.02 9.06 10.79
CA VAL A 193 3.87 9.10 9.59
C VAL A 193 4.89 7.96 9.61
N PHE A 194 5.51 7.69 10.76
CA PHE A 194 6.42 6.54 10.93
C PHE A 194 5.72 5.21 10.65
N ILE A 195 4.53 5.00 11.24
CA ILE A 195 3.72 3.79 11.02
C ILE A 195 3.35 3.65 9.53
N GLY A 196 2.99 4.75 8.86
CA GLY A 196 2.74 4.78 7.43
C GLY A 196 3.95 4.32 6.63
N GLY A 197 5.14 4.88 6.92
CA GLY A 197 6.39 4.47 6.29
C GLY A 197 6.77 3.02 6.56
N VAL A 198 6.56 2.53 7.77
CA VAL A 198 6.77 1.11 8.13
C VAL A 198 5.91 0.18 7.27
N LEU A 199 4.63 0.52 7.08
CA LEU A 199 3.70 -0.29 6.29
C LEU A 199 3.95 -0.15 4.78
N ALA A 200 4.43 1.00 4.31
CA ALA A 200 4.94 1.16 2.95
C ALA A 200 6.18 0.29 2.71
N GLY A 201 7.10 0.23 3.68
CA GLY A 201 8.25 -0.68 3.65
C GLY A 201 7.83 -2.15 3.60
N LEU A 202 6.85 -2.53 4.41
CA LEU A 202 6.24 -3.87 4.40
C LEU A 202 5.62 -4.19 3.03
N ALA A 203 4.91 -3.25 2.42
CA ALA A 203 4.36 -3.40 1.07
C ALA A 203 5.47 -3.64 0.04
N GLY A 204 6.55 -2.86 0.09
CA GLY A 204 7.73 -3.05 -0.76
C GLY A 204 8.38 -4.44 -0.59
N ALA A 205 8.61 -4.86 0.66
CA ALA A 205 9.15 -6.20 0.96
C ALA A 205 8.21 -7.32 0.50
N THR A 206 6.89 -7.11 0.59
CA THR A 206 5.89 -8.07 0.08
C THR A 206 6.04 -8.29 -1.42
N ILE A 207 6.38 -7.25 -2.17
CA ILE A 207 6.68 -7.38 -3.61
C ILE A 207 7.92 -8.26 -3.80
N SER A 208 9.06 -7.84 -3.26
CA SER A 208 10.36 -8.42 -3.61
C SER A 208 10.67 -9.76 -2.93
N LEU A 209 9.96 -10.13 -1.86
CA LEU A 209 10.19 -11.36 -1.09
C LEU A 209 9.04 -12.38 -1.15
N ALA A 210 7.87 -12.01 -1.69
CA ALA A 210 6.70 -12.92 -1.75
C ALA A 210 5.97 -12.93 -3.10
N VAL A 211 5.59 -11.78 -3.64
CA VAL A 211 4.65 -11.72 -4.78
C VAL A 211 5.36 -11.76 -6.13
N SER A 212 6.40 -10.96 -6.30
CA SER A 212 7.23 -10.93 -7.50
C SER A 212 8.70 -10.91 -7.09
N PRO A 213 9.23 -12.07 -6.64
CA PRO A 213 10.57 -12.16 -6.09
C PRO A 213 11.64 -11.53 -6.97
N GLY A 214 12.42 -10.62 -6.40
CA GLY A 214 13.46 -9.91 -7.13
C GLY A 214 13.48 -8.41 -6.87
N TRP A 215 14.57 -7.80 -7.34
CA TRP A 215 14.71 -6.36 -7.47
C TRP A 215 14.82 -5.99 -8.96
N PHE A 216 13.93 -5.14 -9.43
CA PHE A 216 13.82 -4.70 -10.82
C PHE A 216 13.91 -3.17 -10.94
N SER A 217 14.71 -2.54 -10.08
CA SER A 217 14.83 -1.07 -10.00
C SER A 217 13.44 -0.43 -9.78
N GLU A 218 13.17 0.72 -10.41
CA GLU A 218 11.89 1.44 -10.32
C GLU A 218 10.68 0.61 -10.77
N MET A 219 10.88 -0.41 -11.61
CA MET A 219 9.79 -1.30 -12.03
C MET A 219 9.33 -2.25 -10.92
N THR A 220 10.08 -2.38 -9.82
CA THR A 220 9.71 -3.27 -8.71
C THR A 220 8.35 -2.90 -8.13
N THR A 221 8.14 -1.62 -7.80
CA THR A 221 6.85 -1.12 -7.35
C THR A 221 5.90 -0.93 -8.53
N GLY A 222 6.40 -0.38 -9.65
CA GLY A 222 5.61 -0.15 -10.86
C GLY A 222 4.45 0.82 -10.61
N GLY A 223 4.64 1.84 -9.77
CA GLY A 223 3.66 2.87 -9.46
C GLY A 223 2.58 2.47 -8.45
N GLN A 224 2.77 1.36 -7.73
CA GLN A 224 1.79 0.89 -6.75
C GLN A 224 1.58 1.84 -5.56
N GLY A 225 2.58 2.61 -5.17
CA GLY A 225 2.45 3.66 -4.17
C GLY A 225 1.48 4.75 -4.61
N TRP A 226 1.51 5.17 -5.88
CA TRP A 226 0.53 6.11 -6.43
C TRP A 226 -0.90 5.56 -6.42
N ILE A 227 -1.04 4.27 -6.72
CA ILE A 227 -2.34 3.58 -6.60
C ILE A 227 -2.79 3.59 -5.13
N ALA A 228 -1.88 3.35 -4.19
CA ALA A 228 -2.18 3.34 -2.77
C ALA A 228 -2.71 4.70 -2.28
N VAL A 229 -2.10 5.81 -2.68
CA VAL A 229 -2.60 7.18 -2.38
C VAL A 229 -4.02 7.37 -2.90
N GLY A 230 -4.28 7.03 -4.16
CA GLY A 230 -5.64 7.12 -4.73
C GLY A 230 -6.65 6.25 -3.98
N LEU A 231 -6.24 5.06 -3.56
CA LEU A 231 -7.07 4.14 -2.79
C LEU A 231 -7.45 4.69 -1.41
N VAL A 232 -6.62 5.46 -0.73
CA VAL A 232 -6.98 6.07 0.57
C VAL A 232 -8.18 7.01 0.41
N ILE A 233 -8.16 7.83 -0.64
CA ILE A 233 -9.24 8.76 -0.97
C ILE A 233 -10.52 7.99 -1.31
N PHE A 234 -10.42 6.96 -2.17
CA PHE A 234 -11.57 6.12 -2.53
C PHE A 234 -12.14 5.33 -1.34
N ALA A 235 -11.26 4.91 -0.44
CA ALA A 235 -11.63 4.23 0.79
C ALA A 235 -12.28 5.16 1.82
N GLN A 236 -12.23 6.48 1.61
CA GLN A 236 -12.68 7.49 2.58
C GLN A 236 -12.05 7.28 3.96
N TRP A 237 -10.75 6.93 3.97
CA TRP A 237 -9.98 6.62 5.17
C TRP A 237 -10.63 5.55 6.08
N ASP A 238 -11.36 4.60 5.52
CA ASP A 238 -11.87 3.41 6.20
C ASP A 238 -11.05 2.16 5.83
N PRO A 239 -10.50 1.42 6.81
CA PRO A 239 -9.66 0.25 6.51
C PRO A 239 -10.35 -0.90 5.77
N PHE A 240 -11.66 -1.12 5.96
CA PHE A 240 -12.37 -2.18 5.24
C PHE A 240 -12.56 -1.79 3.77
N ARG A 241 -12.93 -0.53 3.50
CA ARG A 241 -13.02 -0.02 2.12
C ARG A 241 -11.67 -0.02 1.42
N ALA A 242 -10.61 0.32 2.15
CA ALA A 242 -9.24 0.20 1.67
C ALA A 242 -8.93 -1.24 1.24
N ALA A 243 -9.26 -2.23 2.08
CA ALA A 243 -9.06 -3.64 1.74
C ALA A 243 -9.81 -4.08 0.49
N VAL A 244 -11.09 -3.73 0.37
CA VAL A 244 -11.90 -4.06 -0.82
C VAL A 244 -11.27 -3.44 -2.07
N GLY A 245 -10.88 -2.17 -2.01
CA GLY A 245 -10.21 -1.48 -3.11
C GLY A 245 -8.88 -2.14 -3.48
N SER A 246 -8.00 -2.39 -2.51
CA SER A 246 -6.69 -3.00 -2.72
C SER A 246 -6.80 -4.40 -3.35
N TYR A 247 -7.70 -5.26 -2.87
CA TYR A 247 -7.91 -6.59 -3.46
C TYR A 247 -8.55 -6.53 -4.86
N ALA A 248 -9.47 -5.60 -5.10
CA ALA A 248 -10.05 -5.40 -6.43
C ALA A 248 -8.99 -4.95 -7.45
N PHE A 249 -8.13 -3.99 -7.08
CA PHE A 249 -7.02 -3.56 -7.93
C PHE A 249 -5.98 -4.65 -8.13
N GLY A 250 -5.66 -5.43 -7.09
CA GLY A 250 -4.78 -6.59 -7.20
C GLY A 250 -5.30 -7.61 -8.21
N ALA A 251 -6.58 -7.98 -8.11
CA ALA A 251 -7.24 -8.87 -9.06
C ALA A 251 -7.27 -8.30 -10.48
N LEU A 252 -7.55 -7.01 -10.64
CA LEU A 252 -7.55 -6.34 -11.93
C LEU A 252 -6.16 -6.33 -12.59
N ARG A 253 -5.11 -6.03 -11.82
CA ARG A 253 -3.73 -6.06 -12.32
C ARG A 253 -3.31 -7.46 -12.74
N ARG A 254 -3.70 -8.48 -11.97
CA ARG A 254 -3.45 -9.88 -12.34
C ARG A 254 -4.22 -10.29 -13.59
N LEU A 255 -5.49 -9.90 -13.69
CA LEU A 255 -6.34 -10.18 -14.85
C LEU A 255 -5.71 -9.67 -16.15
N ILE A 256 -5.14 -8.46 -16.14
CA ILE A 256 -4.48 -7.86 -17.31
C ILE A 256 -3.32 -8.74 -17.80
N LEU A 257 -2.50 -9.24 -16.87
CA LEU A 257 -1.37 -10.13 -17.20
C LEU A 257 -1.87 -11.49 -17.74
N ASP A 258 -2.86 -12.08 -17.08
CA ASP A 258 -3.36 -13.42 -17.40
C ASP A 258 -4.19 -13.47 -18.69
N ILE A 259 -4.81 -12.37 -19.11
CA ILE A 259 -5.49 -12.29 -20.42
C ILE A 259 -4.51 -12.29 -21.58
N GLN A 260 -3.29 -11.75 -21.40
CA GLN A 260 -2.33 -11.60 -22.51
C GLN A 260 -1.53 -12.87 -22.80
N GLY A 261 -1.37 -13.76 -21.82
CA GLY A 261 -0.51 -14.95 -21.94
C GLY A 261 -1.04 -16.11 -22.83
N PRO A 262 -2.33 -16.51 -22.72
CA PRO A 262 -2.83 -17.71 -23.42
C PRO A 262 -3.02 -17.51 -24.93
N THR A 263 -2.76 -18.54 -25.75
CA THR A 263 -3.06 -18.53 -27.20
C THR A 263 -4.55 -18.60 -27.51
N MET A 264 -5.35 -19.20 -26.63
CA MET A 264 -6.81 -19.22 -26.73
C MET A 264 -7.43 -18.57 -25.49
N LEU A 265 -8.43 -17.72 -25.72
CA LEU A 265 -9.24 -17.08 -24.69
C LEU A 265 -10.71 -17.48 -24.92
N LEU A 266 -11.35 -18.09 -23.92
CA LEU A 266 -12.75 -18.55 -24.00
C LEU A 266 -13.06 -19.43 -25.23
N GLY A 267 -12.10 -20.28 -25.65
CA GLY A 267 -12.26 -21.17 -26.82
C GLY A 267 -12.06 -20.48 -28.18
N MET A 268 -11.77 -19.19 -28.20
CA MET A 268 -11.41 -18.43 -29.40
C MET A 268 -9.93 -18.07 -29.43
N ARG A 269 -9.39 -17.78 -30.61
CA ARG A 269 -8.02 -17.30 -30.77
C ARG A 269 -7.85 -15.97 -30.02
N ASN A 270 -6.94 -15.92 -29.05
CA ASN A 270 -6.81 -14.75 -28.17
C ASN A 270 -6.33 -13.51 -28.95
N PRO A 271 -7.15 -12.46 -29.14
CA PRO A 271 -6.74 -11.30 -29.91
C PRO A 271 -5.53 -10.58 -29.29
N PHE A 272 -5.40 -10.58 -27.96
CA PHE A 272 -4.32 -9.91 -27.24
C PHE A 272 -2.97 -10.63 -27.36
N TYR A 273 -3.00 -11.95 -27.55
CA TYR A 273 -1.78 -12.74 -27.77
C TYR A 273 -1.22 -12.54 -29.18
N TYR A 274 -2.08 -12.60 -30.20
CA TYR A 274 -1.65 -12.50 -31.60
C TYR A 274 -1.50 -11.07 -32.10
N ASN A 275 -2.19 -10.11 -31.47
CA ASN A 275 -2.07 -8.70 -31.79
C ASN A 275 -1.75 -7.91 -30.50
N PRO A 276 -0.46 -7.85 -30.11
CA PRO A 276 -0.03 -7.19 -28.88
C PRO A 276 -0.44 -5.72 -28.76
N TYR A 277 -0.70 -5.03 -29.89
CA TYR A 277 -1.18 -3.65 -29.90
C TYR A 277 -2.52 -3.46 -29.19
N TRP A 278 -3.36 -4.51 -29.11
CA TRP A 278 -4.63 -4.47 -28.39
C TRP A 278 -4.44 -4.49 -26.86
N GLY A 279 -3.24 -4.84 -26.38
CA GLY A 279 -2.89 -4.77 -24.96
C GLY A 279 -3.04 -3.37 -24.37
N PHE A 280 -2.95 -2.31 -25.20
CA PHE A 280 -3.23 -0.93 -24.79
C PHE A 280 -4.62 -0.77 -24.16
N PHE A 281 -5.66 -1.41 -24.70
CA PHE A 281 -7.00 -1.37 -24.13
C PHE A 281 -7.09 -2.09 -22.78
N LEU A 282 -6.32 -3.16 -22.58
CA LEU A 282 -6.24 -3.83 -21.27
C LEU A 282 -5.54 -2.94 -20.25
N GLN A 283 -4.50 -2.21 -20.67
CA GLN A 283 -3.81 -1.24 -19.81
C GLN A 283 -4.68 -0.03 -19.45
N MET A 284 -5.76 0.23 -20.20
CA MET A 284 -6.77 1.25 -19.81
C MET A 284 -7.67 0.80 -18.66
N LEU A 285 -7.84 -0.50 -18.43
CA LEU A 285 -8.80 -1.04 -17.46
C LEU A 285 -8.62 -0.48 -16.03
N PRO A 286 -7.40 -0.31 -15.48
CA PRO A 286 -7.22 0.30 -14.17
C PRO A 286 -7.78 1.72 -14.11
N TYR A 287 -7.58 2.54 -15.15
CA TYR A 287 -8.11 3.90 -15.22
C TYR A 287 -9.63 3.92 -15.41
N ALA A 288 -10.17 3.02 -16.23
CA ALA A 288 -11.63 2.89 -16.35
C ALA A 288 -12.25 2.45 -15.01
N PHE A 289 -11.60 1.53 -14.30
CA PHE A 289 -12.02 1.09 -12.98
C PHE A 289 -11.96 2.22 -11.95
N THR A 290 -10.90 3.04 -11.92
CA THR A 290 -10.82 4.21 -11.03
C THR A 290 -11.95 5.19 -11.31
N ILE A 291 -12.25 5.47 -12.59
CA ILE A 291 -13.35 6.35 -13.00
C ILE A 291 -14.70 5.78 -12.54
N ILE A 292 -14.95 4.48 -12.74
CA ILE A 292 -16.19 3.83 -12.30
C ILE A 292 -16.32 3.91 -10.77
N VAL A 293 -15.27 3.56 -10.03
CA VAL A 293 -15.25 3.65 -8.56
C VAL A 293 -15.47 5.09 -8.10
N LEU A 294 -14.87 6.08 -8.78
CA LEU A 294 -15.10 7.50 -8.51
C LEU A 294 -16.54 7.91 -8.82
N VAL A 295 -17.15 7.49 -9.92
CA VAL A 295 -18.53 7.82 -10.27
C VAL A 295 -19.52 7.20 -9.27
N ILE A 296 -19.30 5.96 -8.84
CA ILE A 296 -20.13 5.30 -7.83
C ILE A 296 -19.91 5.95 -6.46
N GLY A 297 -18.64 6.10 -6.06
CA GLY A 297 -18.23 6.65 -4.78
C GLY A 297 -18.52 8.15 -4.63
N SER A 298 -18.53 8.92 -5.73
CA SER A 298 -18.84 10.35 -5.72
C SER A 298 -20.29 10.64 -5.37
N ARG A 299 -21.24 9.77 -5.72
CA ARG A 299 -22.64 9.94 -5.24
C ARG A 299 -22.73 9.88 -3.72
N GLU A 300 -21.83 9.13 -3.09
CA GLU A 300 -21.74 8.99 -1.63
C GLU A 300 -20.80 10.03 -0.99
N ALA A 301 -19.69 10.39 -1.65
CA ALA A 301 -18.73 11.41 -1.23
C ALA A 301 -19.26 12.86 -1.42
N VAL A 302 -20.05 13.13 -2.46
CA VAL A 302 -20.76 14.41 -2.64
C VAL A 302 -21.87 14.56 -1.60
N ARG A 303 -22.49 13.45 -1.16
CA ARG A 303 -23.39 13.46 0.02
C ARG A 303 -22.65 13.64 1.34
N LYS A 304 -21.34 13.41 1.38
CA LYS A 304 -20.53 13.36 2.59
C LYS A 304 -19.13 13.89 2.36
N ARG A 305 -18.91 15.18 2.68
CA ARG A 305 -17.58 15.69 3.11
C ARG A 305 -17.04 14.99 4.40
N LEU A 306 -17.56 13.80 4.79
CA LEU A 306 -17.50 13.21 6.14
C LEU A 306 -16.38 12.16 6.34
N GLY A 307 -15.26 12.25 5.61
CA GLY A 307 -14.22 11.21 5.68
C GLY A 307 -12.80 11.74 5.79
N ALA A 308 -12.48 12.76 4.99
CA ALA A 308 -11.18 13.40 4.98
C ALA A 308 -10.98 14.18 6.29
N PRO A 309 -9.86 13.97 7.01
CA PRO A 309 -9.55 14.76 8.19
C PRO A 309 -9.47 16.24 7.84
N ALA A 310 -10.18 17.10 8.56
CA ALA A 310 -10.26 18.51 8.21
C ALA A 310 -8.90 19.25 8.22
N ALA A 311 -7.93 18.78 9.01
CA ALA A 311 -6.58 19.32 9.05
C ALA A 311 -5.58 18.60 8.12
N LEU A 312 -6.03 17.73 7.22
CA LEU A 312 -5.16 17.05 6.24
C LEU A 312 -4.50 18.07 5.31
N GLY A 313 -3.18 17.98 5.14
CA GLY A 313 -2.42 18.91 4.29
C GLY A 313 -2.07 20.23 4.99
N ASN A 314 -2.70 20.55 6.11
CA ASN A 314 -2.50 21.81 6.82
C ASN A 314 -1.45 21.67 7.94
N PRO A 315 -0.35 22.46 7.90
CA PRO A 315 0.60 22.53 9.00
C PRO A 315 -0.08 22.94 10.32
N TYR A 316 0.35 22.34 11.43
CA TYR A 316 -0.15 22.70 12.75
C TYR A 316 0.84 23.64 13.46
N ILE A 317 0.35 24.79 13.89
CA ILE A 317 1.10 25.77 14.69
C ILE A 317 0.44 25.88 16.06
N ARG A 318 1.19 25.51 17.11
CA ARG A 318 0.70 25.65 18.49
C ARG A 318 0.47 27.13 18.82
N GLY A 319 -0.74 27.44 19.28
CA GLY A 319 -1.12 28.79 19.73
C GLY A 319 -1.84 29.64 18.68
N GLU A 320 -1.89 29.21 17.41
CA GLU A 320 -2.82 29.82 16.45
C GLU A 320 -4.26 29.39 16.76
N ARG A 321 -5.21 30.32 16.62
CA ARG A 321 -6.63 29.98 16.71
C ARG A 321 -6.97 29.10 15.52
N GLY A 322 -7.36 27.85 15.79
CA GLY A 322 -7.72 26.88 14.75
C GLY A 322 -8.82 27.44 13.83
N LEU A 323 -8.79 27.01 12.57
CA LEU A 323 -9.81 27.32 11.55
C LEU A 323 -11.24 26.99 12.02
#